data_AF-A0A945CP52-F1
#
_entry.id   AF-A0A945CP52-F1
#
_cell.length_a   1.000
_cell.length_b   1.000
_cell.length_c   1.000
_cell.angle_alpha   90.00
_cell.angle_beta   90.00
_cell.angle_gamma   90.00
#
_symmetry.space_group_name_H-M   'P 1'
#
loop_
_entity.id
_entity.type
_entity.pdbx_description
1 polymer ?
#
loop_
_entity_poly.entity_id
_entity_poly.type
_entity_poly.pdbx_seq_one_letter_code
_entity_poly.pdbx_strand_id
1 'polypeptide(L)'
;EVAALLTNDAIRPYTGEEFERVLIHYYRAMNYQHLGDPQAALVECRKANLKLEDYAEVAEYELGYRNDAFMQYMTGMLYEAEGELNDAYVYYRDAEKGYRAYRLAFGFQAPRSLGRDLARTAQKLGYEQEAVQHMLQYKLAPEDLEGDIGEEVVVFVESGFVARKHQREINLPIMEGDDTGAVWVLSDRMVYRHHHPHVYRGGRVKYWLRVALPEYREVSSQVQRVRLSGGGQSVEGTVLENLNSIALKNFAEKEDRILLRTAARALAKYLAAKGVEKAFEEDGDDDDGEKLVKEGVGMLLGALVNLFGAATEAADTRSWLSLPGQIHMARLNLPPGTVDLMIEFMDGGGRVIESQVMPAVEIEKGKPVFLNYRGYR
;
A
#
# COMPACT_ATOMS: atom_id res chain seq x y z
N GLU A 1 -4.91 30.23 -0.64
CA GLU A 1 -5.18 28.76 -0.67
C GLU A 1 -6.51 28.35 -1.33
N VAL A 2 -7.57 29.17 -1.29
CA VAL A 2 -8.89 28.83 -1.85
C VAL A 2 -8.88 28.53 -3.36
N ALA A 3 -8.00 29.16 -4.15
CA ALA A 3 -7.84 28.83 -5.58
C ALA A 3 -7.34 27.38 -5.81
N ALA A 4 -6.53 26.83 -4.89
CA ALA A 4 -6.09 25.43 -4.97
C ALA A 4 -7.24 24.45 -4.67
N LEU A 5 -8.26 24.88 -3.90
CA LEU A 5 -9.46 24.08 -3.64
C LEU A 5 -10.28 23.85 -4.90
N LEU A 6 -10.32 24.80 -5.84
CA LEU A 6 -11.10 24.65 -7.07
C LEU A 6 -10.57 23.58 -8.02
N THR A 7 -9.31 23.14 -7.85
CA THR A 7 -8.71 22.08 -8.67
C THR A 7 -9.11 20.70 -8.14
N ASN A 8 -9.76 19.88 -8.99
CA ASN A 8 -10.08 18.49 -8.64
C ASN A 8 -8.78 17.64 -8.65
N ASP A 9 -8.59 16.80 -7.64
CA ASP A 9 -7.43 15.90 -7.56
C ASP A 9 -7.38 14.93 -8.74
N ALA A 10 -8.52 14.57 -9.34
CA ALA A 10 -8.60 13.79 -10.58
C ALA A 10 -7.94 14.48 -11.80
N ILE A 11 -7.76 15.81 -11.77
CA ILE A 11 -7.12 16.60 -12.84
C ILE A 11 -5.60 16.72 -12.61
N ARG A 12 -5.14 16.52 -11.37
CA ARG A 12 -3.71 16.55 -11.04
C ARG A 12 -3.01 15.28 -11.55
N PRO A 13 -1.71 15.35 -11.89
CA PRO A 13 -0.93 14.15 -12.23
C PRO A 13 -1.01 13.11 -11.13
N TYR A 14 -1.34 11.87 -11.49
CA TYR A 14 -1.40 10.78 -10.55
C TYR A 14 0.01 10.32 -10.20
N THR A 15 0.37 10.35 -8.92
CA THR A 15 1.71 9.96 -8.45
C THR A 15 1.81 8.52 -7.97
N GLY A 16 0.68 7.84 -7.73
CA GLY A 16 0.63 6.55 -7.04
C GLY A 16 0.56 6.69 -5.51
N GLU A 17 -0.04 5.71 -4.84
CA GLU A 17 0.04 5.59 -3.38
C GLU A 17 1.44 5.14 -2.93
N GLU A 18 1.78 5.29 -1.65
CA GLU A 18 3.13 5.00 -1.15
C GLU A 18 3.53 3.53 -1.41
N PHE A 19 2.64 2.58 -1.13
CA PHE A 19 2.87 1.15 -1.36
C PHE A 19 2.99 0.79 -2.84
N GLU A 20 2.25 1.47 -3.72
CA GLU A 20 2.34 1.24 -5.17
C GLU A 20 3.72 1.64 -5.70
N ARG A 21 4.22 2.79 -5.24
CA ARG A 21 5.53 3.32 -5.67
C ARG A 21 6.68 2.46 -5.16
N VAL A 22 6.55 1.89 -3.97
CA VAL A 22 7.52 0.94 -3.41
C VAL A 22 7.57 -0.35 -4.22
N LEU A 23 6.43 -0.89 -4.63
CA LEU A 23 6.38 -2.11 -5.45
C LEU A 23 6.98 -1.95 -6.86
N ILE A 24 7.08 -0.73 -7.38
CA ILE A 24 7.86 -0.49 -8.61
C ILE A 24 9.30 -0.98 -8.42
N HIS A 25 9.90 -0.72 -7.25
CA HIS A 25 11.26 -1.15 -6.95
C HIS A 25 11.36 -2.66 -6.71
N TYR A 26 10.33 -3.30 -6.14
CA TYR A 26 10.22 -4.75 -6.08
C TYR A 26 10.35 -5.38 -7.48
N TYR A 27 9.50 -4.96 -8.42
CA TYR A 27 9.53 -5.51 -9.78
C TYR A 27 10.85 -5.21 -10.50
N ARG A 28 11.43 -4.01 -10.30
CA ARG A 28 12.74 -3.68 -10.88
C ARG A 28 13.86 -4.53 -10.28
N ALA A 29 13.85 -4.78 -8.97
CA ALA A 29 14.82 -5.66 -8.31
C ALA A 29 14.72 -7.09 -8.84
N MET A 30 13.50 -7.64 -8.96
CA MET A 30 13.29 -8.96 -9.56
C MET A 30 13.73 -8.99 -11.03
N ASN A 31 13.46 -7.97 -11.83
CA ASN A 31 13.96 -7.90 -13.20
C ASN A 31 15.48 -7.96 -13.27
N TYR A 32 16.19 -7.25 -12.38
CA TYR A 32 17.65 -7.30 -12.31
C TYR A 32 18.17 -8.67 -11.85
N GLN A 33 17.47 -9.35 -10.93
CA GLN A 33 17.77 -10.74 -10.57
C GLN A 33 17.69 -11.67 -11.79
N HIS A 34 16.63 -11.54 -12.61
CA HIS A 34 16.47 -12.34 -13.85
C HIS A 34 17.51 -11.99 -14.93
N LEU A 35 18.08 -10.79 -14.90
CA LEU A 35 19.18 -10.37 -15.77
C LEU A 35 20.56 -10.81 -15.27
N GLY A 36 20.65 -11.45 -14.09
CA GLY A 36 21.91 -11.81 -13.46
C GLY A 36 22.71 -10.62 -12.91
N ASP A 37 22.03 -9.52 -12.56
CA ASP A 37 22.63 -8.31 -11.98
C ASP A 37 22.13 -8.09 -10.54
N PRO A 38 22.63 -8.87 -9.56
CA PRO A 38 22.19 -8.78 -8.18
C PRO A 38 22.53 -7.43 -7.54
N GLN A 39 23.61 -6.79 -7.98
CA GLN A 39 24.02 -5.48 -7.47
C GLN A 39 23.03 -4.37 -7.89
N ALA A 40 22.54 -4.39 -9.13
CA ALA A 40 21.47 -3.49 -9.56
C ALA A 40 20.14 -3.78 -8.82
N ALA A 41 19.85 -5.04 -8.50
CA ALA A 41 18.70 -5.38 -7.67
C ALA A 41 18.79 -4.75 -6.27
N LEU A 42 19.95 -4.82 -5.62
CA LEU A 42 20.19 -4.17 -4.33
C LEU A 42 20.11 -2.64 -4.40
N VAL A 43 20.52 -2.02 -5.51
CA VAL A 43 20.31 -0.58 -5.74
C VAL A 43 18.82 -0.22 -5.71
N GLU A 44 17.96 -1.03 -6.34
CA GLU A 44 16.52 -0.78 -6.33
C GLU A 44 15.90 -1.01 -4.96
N CYS A 45 16.37 -2.00 -4.19
CA CYS A 45 15.96 -2.20 -2.80
C CYS A 45 16.27 -0.97 -1.94
N ARG A 46 17.49 -0.43 -2.02
CA ARG A 46 17.87 0.80 -1.30
C ARG A 46 17.02 1.99 -1.70
N LYS A 47 16.70 2.16 -2.99
CA LYS A 47 15.82 3.23 -3.46
C LYS A 47 14.40 3.09 -2.89
N ALA A 48 13.88 1.87 -2.77
CA ALA A 48 12.58 1.63 -2.15
C ALA A 48 12.55 2.11 -0.70
N ASN A 49 13.59 1.79 0.07
CA ASN A 49 13.72 2.17 1.48
C ASN A 49 13.85 3.68 1.66
N LEU A 50 14.72 4.35 0.89
CA LEU A 50 14.83 5.82 0.88
C LEU A 50 13.48 6.47 0.55
N LYS A 51 12.70 5.86 -0.37
CA LYS A 51 11.38 6.37 -0.73
C LYS A 51 10.38 6.31 0.42
N LEU A 52 10.41 5.24 1.21
CA LEU A 52 9.56 5.08 2.40
C LEU A 52 9.95 6.09 3.50
N GLU A 53 11.24 6.32 3.69
CA GLU A 53 11.77 7.33 4.61
C GLU A 53 11.30 8.73 4.20
N ASP A 54 11.45 9.11 2.92
CA ASP A 54 10.95 10.40 2.39
C ASP A 54 9.47 10.62 2.71
N TYR A 55 8.62 9.60 2.51
CA TYR A 55 7.19 9.71 2.81
C TYR A 55 6.93 9.86 4.29
N ALA A 56 7.65 9.11 5.12
CA ALA A 56 7.53 9.18 6.57
C ALA A 56 7.88 10.56 7.11
N GLU A 57 8.90 11.22 6.55
CA GLU A 57 9.36 12.54 6.95
C GLU A 57 8.40 13.66 6.54
N VAL A 58 7.82 13.59 5.35
CA VAL A 58 6.97 14.65 4.78
C VAL A 58 5.50 14.55 5.22
N ALA A 59 5.08 13.42 5.80
CA ALA A 59 3.69 13.23 6.18
C ALA A 59 3.27 14.09 7.38
N GLU A 60 2.20 14.86 7.19
CA GLU A 60 1.52 15.64 8.24
C GLU A 60 0.74 14.77 9.25
N TYR A 61 0.79 13.44 9.11
CA TYR A 61 0.07 12.45 9.90
C TYR A 61 0.95 11.22 10.13
N GLU A 62 0.63 10.40 11.12
CA GLU A 62 1.34 9.15 11.36
C GLU A 62 0.99 8.15 10.25
N LEU A 63 1.92 7.96 9.31
CA LEU A 63 1.85 6.88 8.33
C LEU A 63 2.06 5.54 9.05
N GLY A 64 1.09 4.63 8.96
CA GLY A 64 1.28 3.24 9.40
C GLY A 64 2.26 2.48 8.49
N TYR A 65 2.37 2.89 7.23
CA TYR A 65 3.22 2.28 6.21
C TYR A 65 4.53 3.08 6.02
N ARG A 66 5.38 3.07 7.05
CA ARG A 66 6.71 3.71 7.07
C ARG A 66 7.87 2.75 6.78
N ASN A 67 7.60 1.47 6.90
CA ASN A 67 8.57 0.40 6.74
C ASN A 67 7.82 -0.81 6.18
N ASP A 68 8.07 -1.17 4.92
CA ASP A 68 7.44 -2.32 4.30
C ASP A 68 8.18 -3.60 4.72
N ALA A 69 7.52 -4.43 5.52
CA ALA A 69 8.14 -5.60 6.13
C ALA A 69 8.60 -6.63 5.08
N PHE A 70 7.83 -6.80 4.00
CA PHE A 70 8.18 -7.68 2.90
C PHE A 70 9.41 -7.17 2.14
N MET A 71 9.47 -5.87 1.83
CA MET A 71 10.61 -5.26 1.15
C MET A 71 11.88 -5.38 1.97
N GLN A 72 11.82 -5.15 3.28
CA GLN A 72 12.99 -5.38 4.15
C GLN A 72 13.40 -6.85 4.16
N TYR A 73 12.43 -7.77 4.22
CA TYR A 73 12.74 -9.19 4.24
C TYR A 73 13.40 -9.65 2.93
N MET A 74 12.83 -9.25 1.78
CA MET A 74 13.41 -9.51 0.48
C MET A 74 14.81 -8.89 0.35
N THR A 75 14.97 -7.64 0.78
CA THR A 75 16.27 -6.95 0.75
C THR A 75 17.31 -7.73 1.56
N GLY A 76 16.97 -8.18 2.76
CA GLY A 76 17.84 -9.02 3.58
C GLY A 76 18.23 -10.33 2.88
N MET A 77 17.29 -10.99 2.20
CA MET A 77 17.55 -12.19 1.42
C MET A 77 18.53 -11.93 0.26
N LEU A 78 18.40 -10.80 -0.42
CA LEU A 78 19.30 -10.44 -1.51
C LEU A 78 20.70 -10.04 -1.02
N TYR A 79 20.82 -9.36 0.12
CA TYR A 79 22.13 -9.07 0.72
C TYR A 79 22.82 -10.34 1.19
N GLU A 80 22.05 -11.25 1.76
CA GLU A 80 22.59 -12.52 2.23
C GLU A 80 23.10 -13.38 1.07
N ALA A 81 22.38 -13.38 -0.04
CA ALA A 81 22.77 -14.04 -1.28
C ALA A 81 24.12 -13.54 -1.82
N GLU A 82 24.42 -12.25 -1.66
CA GLU A 82 25.71 -11.65 -2.04
C GLU A 82 26.81 -11.85 -0.97
N GLY A 83 26.52 -12.55 0.12
CA GLY A 83 27.45 -12.80 1.22
C GLY A 83 27.60 -11.65 2.21
N GLU A 84 26.78 -10.60 2.11
CA GLU A 84 26.79 -9.43 2.99
C GLU A 84 25.95 -9.71 4.26
N LEU A 85 26.44 -10.61 5.11
CA LEU A 85 25.70 -11.14 6.27
C LEU A 85 25.30 -10.05 7.29
N ASN A 86 26.16 -9.05 7.52
CA ASN A 86 25.85 -7.96 8.46
C ASN A 86 24.66 -7.14 7.98
N ASP A 87 24.67 -6.72 6.71
CA ASP A 87 23.57 -5.98 6.10
C ASP A 87 22.30 -6.82 6.06
N ALA A 88 22.40 -8.09 5.65
CA ALA A 88 21.28 -9.02 5.67
C ALA A 88 20.62 -9.10 7.06
N TYR A 89 21.41 -9.26 8.12
CA TYR A 89 20.90 -9.31 9.49
C TYR A 89 20.22 -8.01 9.92
N VAL A 90 20.76 -6.84 9.54
CA VAL A 90 20.11 -5.54 9.78
C VAL A 90 18.73 -5.50 9.11
N TYR A 91 18.65 -5.86 7.83
CA TYR A 91 17.40 -5.86 7.08
C TYR A 91 16.38 -6.88 7.62
N TYR A 92 16.82 -8.05 8.07
CA TYR A 92 15.94 -9.01 8.72
C TYR A 92 15.37 -8.48 10.05
N ARG A 93 16.17 -7.74 10.83
CA ARG A 93 15.67 -7.11 12.06
C ARG A 93 14.66 -6.00 11.75
N ASP A 94 14.88 -5.25 10.68
CA ASP A 94 13.95 -4.21 10.25
C ASP A 94 12.66 -4.80 9.66
N ALA A 95 12.74 -5.94 8.98
CA ALA A 95 11.58 -6.72 8.57
C ALA A 95 10.77 -7.19 9.79
N GLU A 96 11.42 -7.69 10.84
CA GLU A 96 10.74 -8.10 12.08
C GLU A 96 10.02 -6.91 12.75
N LYS A 97 10.66 -5.72 12.78
CA LYS A 97 10.01 -4.50 13.27
C LYS A 97 8.79 -4.13 12.41
N GLY A 98 8.91 -4.22 11.09
CA GLY A 98 7.81 -3.99 10.14
C GLY A 98 6.64 -4.93 10.40
N TYR A 99 6.90 -6.24 10.52
CA TYR A 99 5.86 -7.22 10.81
C TYR A 99 5.23 -7.06 12.20
N ARG A 100 5.97 -6.53 13.19
CA ARG A 100 5.39 -6.16 14.48
C ARG A 100 4.40 -5.01 14.33
N ALA A 101 4.72 -4.00 13.52
CA ALA A 101 3.80 -2.92 13.21
C ALA A 101 2.56 -3.42 12.45
N TYR A 102 2.76 -4.29 11.44
CA TYR A 102 1.65 -4.92 10.70
C TYR A 102 0.72 -5.72 11.62
N ARG A 103 1.27 -6.46 12.58
CA ARG A 103 0.48 -7.21 13.57
C ARG A 103 -0.42 -6.28 14.38
N LEU A 104 0.11 -5.15 14.84
CA LEU A 104 -0.66 -4.16 15.61
C LEU A 104 -1.69 -3.43 14.75
N ALA A 105 -1.36 -3.14 13.50
CA ALA A 105 -2.21 -2.36 12.59
C ALA A 105 -3.37 -3.19 11.99
N PHE A 106 -3.12 -4.44 11.59
CA PHE A 106 -4.10 -5.28 10.88
C PHE A 106 -3.92 -6.79 11.09
N GLY A 107 -3.22 -7.22 12.15
CA GLY A 107 -3.19 -8.62 12.59
C GLY A 107 -2.27 -9.56 11.78
N PHE A 108 -1.49 -9.04 10.84
CA PHE A 108 -0.58 -9.85 10.02
C PHE A 108 0.71 -10.18 10.77
N GLN A 109 1.14 -11.44 10.76
CA GLN A 109 2.28 -11.92 11.57
C GLN A 109 3.53 -12.14 10.73
N ALA A 110 4.70 -11.94 11.35
CA ALA A 110 5.97 -12.31 10.76
C ALA A 110 6.00 -13.80 10.39
N PRO A 111 6.51 -14.16 9.19
CA PRO A 111 6.63 -15.55 8.77
C PRO A 111 7.71 -16.26 9.60
N ARG A 112 7.52 -17.56 9.84
CA ARG A 112 8.52 -18.40 10.55
C ARG A 112 9.88 -18.40 9.86
N SER A 113 9.90 -18.30 8.53
CA SER A 113 11.11 -18.25 7.72
C SER A 113 11.98 -17.03 8.04
N LEU A 114 11.38 -15.87 8.35
CA LEU A 114 12.13 -14.69 8.79
C LEU A 114 12.84 -14.96 10.11
N GLY A 115 12.16 -15.62 11.06
CA GLY A 115 12.77 -16.06 12.31
C GLY A 115 13.95 -16.99 12.09
N ARG A 116 13.82 -17.93 11.14
CA ARG A 116 14.91 -18.84 10.75
C ARG A 116 16.10 -18.07 10.21
N ASP A 117 15.87 -17.13 9.28
CA ASP A 117 16.95 -16.36 8.67
C ASP A 117 17.62 -15.43 9.70
N LEU A 118 16.85 -14.81 10.61
CA LEU A 118 17.38 -14.04 11.74
C LEU A 118 18.30 -14.87 12.64
N ALA A 119 17.81 -16.04 13.10
CA ALA A 119 18.59 -16.90 13.97
C ALA A 119 19.85 -17.43 13.29
N ARG A 120 19.73 -17.87 12.03
CA ARG A 120 20.83 -18.42 11.25
C ARG A 120 21.90 -17.38 10.93
N THR A 121 21.51 -16.17 10.51
CA THR A 121 22.47 -15.08 10.25
C THR A 121 23.12 -14.58 11.54
N ALA A 122 22.36 -14.44 12.63
CA ALA A 122 22.92 -14.12 13.95
C ALA A 122 23.99 -15.13 14.38
N GLN A 123 23.72 -16.44 14.23
CA GLN A 123 24.68 -17.49 14.55
C GLN A 123 25.95 -17.39 13.69
N LYS A 124 25.81 -17.19 12.38
CA LYS A 124 26.96 -17.01 11.47
C LYS A 124 27.82 -15.78 11.81
N LEU A 125 27.21 -14.73 12.37
CA LEU A 125 27.89 -13.52 12.82
C LEU A 125 28.47 -13.61 14.24
N GLY A 126 28.20 -14.70 14.97
CA GLY A 126 28.62 -14.89 16.37
C GLY A 126 27.73 -14.20 17.41
N TYR A 127 26.51 -13.79 17.01
CA TYR A 127 25.48 -13.21 17.89
C TYR A 127 24.64 -14.31 18.57
N GLU A 128 25.30 -15.12 19.40
CA GLU A 128 24.71 -16.35 19.98
C GLU A 128 23.47 -16.08 20.85
N GLN A 129 23.46 -14.96 21.59
CA GLN A 129 22.33 -14.61 22.46
C GLN A 129 21.09 -14.25 21.62
N GLU A 130 21.30 -13.45 20.58
CA GLU A 130 20.27 -13.05 19.62
C GLU A 130 19.75 -14.26 18.84
N ALA A 131 20.63 -15.16 18.41
CA ALA A 131 20.25 -16.39 17.72
C ALA A 131 19.28 -17.23 18.59
N VAL A 132 19.64 -17.48 19.85
CA VAL A 132 18.77 -18.21 20.80
C VAL A 132 17.46 -17.47 21.05
N GLN A 133 17.50 -16.14 21.17
CA GLN A 133 16.29 -15.34 21.36
C GLN A 133 15.32 -15.49 20.17
N HIS A 134 15.83 -15.40 18.94
CA HIS A 134 15.03 -15.58 17.73
C HIS A 134 14.48 -17.01 17.63
N MET A 135 15.28 -18.03 17.96
CA MET A 135 14.80 -19.42 17.99
C MET A 135 13.62 -19.62 18.96
N LEU A 136 13.72 -19.07 20.17
CA LEU A 136 12.64 -19.14 21.16
C LEU A 136 11.38 -18.39 20.69
N GLN A 137 11.56 -17.19 20.14
CA GLN A 137 10.44 -16.36 19.67
C GLN A 137 9.67 -17.01 18.52
N TYR A 138 10.36 -17.63 17.57
CA TYR A 138 9.77 -18.26 16.38
C TYR A 138 9.56 -19.77 16.51
N LYS A 139 9.82 -20.34 17.69
CA LYS A 139 9.69 -21.78 17.99
C LYS A 139 10.47 -22.63 16.97
N LEU A 140 11.76 -22.30 16.84
CA LEU A 140 12.71 -23.00 15.98
C LEU A 140 13.51 -23.99 16.81
N ALA A 141 13.75 -25.15 16.23
CA ALA A 141 14.71 -26.13 16.70
C ALA A 141 16.07 -25.93 15.98
N PRO A 142 17.19 -26.44 16.51
CA PRO A 142 18.49 -26.31 15.87
C PRO A 142 18.52 -26.83 14.42
N GLU A 143 17.76 -27.88 14.13
CA GLU A 143 17.68 -28.48 12.79
C GLU A 143 16.98 -27.55 11.79
N ASP A 144 16.12 -26.63 12.26
CA ASP A 144 15.51 -25.63 11.39
C ASP A 144 16.53 -24.63 10.85
N LEU A 145 17.71 -24.50 11.47
CA LEU A 145 18.77 -23.59 11.01
C LEU A 145 19.70 -24.22 9.98
N GLU A 146 19.51 -25.52 9.68
CA GLU A 146 20.31 -26.21 8.66
C GLU A 146 20.05 -25.64 7.26
N GLY A 147 21.11 -25.62 6.44
CA GLY A 147 21.11 -25.09 5.08
C GLY A 147 21.56 -23.64 4.98
N ASP A 148 21.72 -23.17 3.75
CA ASP A 148 22.08 -21.80 3.42
C ASP A 148 21.08 -21.22 2.42
N ILE A 149 20.87 -19.90 2.45
CA ILE A 149 20.08 -19.24 1.43
C ILE A 149 20.67 -19.52 0.04
N GLY A 150 22.01 -19.60 -0.07
CA GLY A 150 22.71 -19.91 -1.31
C GLY A 150 22.49 -21.31 -1.89
N GLU A 151 21.72 -22.15 -1.20
CA GLU A 151 21.30 -23.49 -1.66
C GLU A 151 19.80 -23.57 -1.93
N GLU A 152 19.10 -22.44 -1.85
CA GLU A 152 17.65 -22.40 -1.98
C GLU A 152 17.17 -21.76 -3.29
N VAL A 153 16.07 -22.30 -3.77
CA VAL A 153 15.21 -21.65 -4.75
C VAL A 153 14.10 -20.94 -3.98
N VAL A 154 14.09 -19.61 -4.07
CA VAL A 154 13.09 -18.73 -3.46
C VAL A 154 12.15 -18.24 -4.55
N VAL A 155 10.87 -18.58 -4.44
CA VAL A 155 9.84 -18.15 -5.39
C VAL A 155 8.84 -17.24 -4.69
N PHE A 156 8.75 -15.99 -5.16
CA PHE A 156 7.69 -15.07 -4.79
C PHE A 156 6.48 -15.29 -5.69
N VAL A 157 5.35 -15.69 -5.11
CA VAL A 157 4.12 -15.98 -5.85
C VAL A 157 3.07 -14.92 -5.54
N GLU A 158 2.72 -14.13 -6.53
CA GLU A 158 1.80 -13.01 -6.43
C GLU A 158 0.38 -13.47 -6.83
N SER A 159 -0.61 -13.29 -5.95
CA SER A 159 -1.99 -13.78 -6.15
C SER A 159 -3.04 -12.69 -5.98
N GLY A 160 -4.23 -12.89 -6.56
CA GLY A 160 -5.35 -11.95 -6.47
C GLY A 160 -5.08 -10.57 -7.05
N PHE A 161 -5.94 -9.60 -6.73
CA PHE A 161 -5.75 -8.20 -7.06
C PHE A 161 -5.85 -7.36 -5.79
N VAL A 162 -5.06 -6.28 -5.72
CA VAL A 162 -5.20 -5.28 -4.68
C VAL A 162 -6.61 -4.70 -4.69
N ALA A 163 -7.10 -4.30 -3.51
CA ALA A 163 -8.35 -3.59 -3.34
C ALA A 163 -8.43 -2.40 -4.30
N ARG A 164 -9.63 -2.15 -4.85
CA ARG A 164 -9.84 -1.13 -5.87
C ARG A 164 -10.58 0.05 -5.29
N LYS A 165 -10.21 1.25 -5.73
CA LYS A 165 -10.98 2.45 -5.40
C LYS A 165 -12.27 2.49 -6.21
N HIS A 166 -13.38 2.71 -5.53
CA HIS A 166 -14.68 3.00 -6.10
C HIS A 166 -15.14 4.37 -5.62
N GLN A 167 -16.02 5.01 -6.39
CA GLN A 167 -16.69 6.21 -5.93
C GLN A 167 -17.88 5.82 -5.05
N ARG A 168 -17.94 6.39 -3.86
CA ARG A 168 -19.13 6.43 -3.01
C ARG A 168 -19.61 7.86 -2.89
N GLU A 169 -20.93 8.02 -2.93
CA GLU A 169 -21.55 9.31 -2.70
C GLU A 169 -22.04 9.41 -1.28
N ILE A 170 -21.80 10.56 -0.66
CA ILE A 170 -22.32 10.89 0.65
C ILE A 170 -23.05 12.23 0.59
N ASN A 171 -24.01 12.42 1.50
CA ASN A 171 -24.76 13.66 1.61
C ASN A 171 -24.41 14.33 2.94
N LEU A 172 -23.86 15.53 2.86
CA LEU A 172 -23.48 16.33 4.02
C LEU A 172 -24.54 17.42 4.26
N PRO A 173 -25.15 17.51 5.46
CA PRO A 173 -26.17 18.51 5.73
C PRO A 173 -25.57 19.90 5.95
N ILE A 174 -26.06 20.88 5.21
CA ILE A 174 -25.96 22.31 5.53
C ILE A 174 -27.21 22.69 6.31
N MET A 175 -27.07 23.14 7.56
CA MET A 175 -28.19 23.54 8.41
C MET A 175 -28.57 25.01 8.15
N GLU A 176 -29.80 25.41 8.47
CA GLU A 176 -30.25 26.81 8.29
C GLU A 176 -29.43 27.85 9.05
N GLY A 177 -28.86 27.47 10.21
CA GLY A 177 -28.03 28.35 11.05
C GLY A 177 -26.53 28.18 10.87
N ASP A 178 -26.08 27.41 9.87
CA ASP A 178 -24.65 27.30 9.59
C ASP A 178 -24.12 28.59 8.95
N ASP A 179 -22.98 29.06 9.46
CA ASP A 179 -22.24 30.18 8.86
C ASP A 179 -21.54 29.68 7.60
N THR A 180 -22.03 30.11 6.45
CA THR A 180 -21.51 29.74 5.15
C THR A 180 -20.34 30.62 4.68
N GLY A 181 -19.95 31.66 5.44
CA GLY A 181 -18.79 32.49 5.10
C GLY A 181 -17.46 31.80 5.43
N ALA A 182 -17.41 30.99 6.48
CA ALA A 182 -16.22 30.27 6.92
C ALA A 182 -16.19 28.83 6.36
N VAL A 183 -15.72 28.66 5.12
CA VAL A 183 -15.76 27.38 4.37
C VAL A 183 -15.11 26.24 5.16
N TRP A 184 -13.93 26.44 5.73
CA TRP A 184 -13.21 25.41 6.47
C TRP A 184 -13.92 25.00 7.76
N VAL A 185 -14.38 25.98 8.54
CA VAL A 185 -15.10 25.76 9.80
C VAL A 185 -16.39 24.97 9.56
N LEU A 186 -17.14 25.34 8.51
CA LEU A 186 -18.36 24.64 8.17
C LEU A 186 -18.08 23.24 7.61
N SER A 187 -17.04 23.07 6.81
CA SER A 187 -16.65 21.77 6.27
C SER A 187 -16.23 20.81 7.38
N ASP A 188 -15.40 21.27 8.31
CA ASP A 188 -15.02 20.51 9.51
C ASP A 188 -16.26 20.09 10.31
N ARG A 189 -17.20 21.00 10.53
CA ARG A 189 -18.47 20.69 11.18
C ARG A 189 -19.29 19.65 10.41
N MET A 190 -19.33 19.72 9.08
CA MET A 190 -20.00 18.72 8.24
C MET A 190 -19.38 17.34 8.38
N VAL A 191 -18.04 17.26 8.34
CA VAL A 191 -17.29 16.01 8.57
C VAL A 191 -17.59 15.47 9.96
N TYR A 192 -17.50 16.31 10.99
CA TYR A 192 -17.83 15.91 12.36
C TYR A 192 -19.24 15.30 12.48
N ARG A 193 -20.26 15.95 11.88
CA ARG A 193 -21.65 15.44 11.85
C ARG A 193 -21.77 14.11 11.11
N HIS A 194 -20.97 13.89 10.06
CA HIS A 194 -20.96 12.63 9.32
C HIS A 194 -20.50 11.46 10.19
N HIS A 195 -19.43 11.65 10.96
CA HIS A 195 -18.92 10.61 11.87
C HIS A 195 -19.75 10.48 13.16
N HIS A 196 -20.47 11.54 13.55
CA HIS A 196 -21.26 11.59 14.79
C HIS A 196 -22.74 11.88 14.51
N PRO A 197 -23.49 10.92 13.93
CA PRO A 197 -24.90 11.12 13.63
C PRO A 197 -25.71 11.26 14.93
N HIS A 198 -26.23 12.47 15.17
CA HIS A 198 -27.09 12.78 16.31
C HIS A 198 -28.44 13.32 15.84
N VAL A 199 -29.50 13.10 16.63
CA VAL A 199 -30.80 13.72 16.37
C VAL A 199 -30.77 15.18 16.81
N TYR A 200 -30.66 16.09 15.85
CA TYR A 200 -30.70 17.53 16.10
C TYR A 200 -32.13 18.00 16.40
N ARG A 201 -32.53 18.01 17.68
CA ARG A 201 -33.84 18.52 18.12
C ARG A 201 -33.89 20.05 17.94
N GLY A 202 -34.40 20.49 16.78
CA GLY A 202 -34.62 21.92 16.46
C GLY A 202 -33.84 22.45 15.25
N GLY A 203 -32.96 21.65 14.63
CA GLY A 203 -32.24 22.06 13.43
C GLY A 203 -32.98 21.66 12.14
N ARG A 204 -33.17 22.61 11.21
CA ARG A 204 -33.65 22.31 9.85
C ARG A 204 -32.47 22.24 8.87
N VAL A 205 -32.49 21.23 8.00
CA VAL A 205 -31.51 21.12 6.90
C VAL A 205 -31.92 22.09 5.81
N LYS A 206 -31.04 23.04 5.49
CA LYS A 206 -31.20 24.02 4.41
C LYS A 206 -30.86 23.38 3.06
N TYR A 207 -29.82 22.55 3.02
CA TYR A 207 -29.35 21.92 1.80
C TYR A 207 -28.61 20.61 2.09
N TRP A 208 -28.76 19.61 1.22
CA TRP A 208 -27.97 18.39 1.26
C TRP A 208 -26.85 18.49 0.22
N LEU A 209 -25.63 18.71 0.70
CA LEU A 209 -24.45 18.79 -0.15
C LEU A 209 -23.98 17.37 -0.51
N ARG A 210 -24.27 16.93 -1.73
CA ARG A 210 -23.78 15.66 -2.26
C ARG A 210 -22.32 15.78 -2.63
N VAL A 211 -21.48 14.93 -2.07
CA VAL A 211 -20.05 14.85 -2.41
C VAL A 211 -19.66 13.42 -2.78
N ALA A 212 -18.68 13.30 -3.68
CA ALA A 212 -18.13 12.02 -4.13
C ALA A 212 -16.80 11.75 -3.42
N LEU A 213 -16.70 10.64 -2.71
CA LEU A 213 -15.48 10.18 -2.06
C LEU A 213 -14.98 8.88 -2.68
N PRO A 214 -13.65 8.67 -2.74
CA PRO A 214 -13.12 7.35 -3.00
C PRO A 214 -13.41 6.44 -1.79
N GLU A 215 -13.52 5.14 -2.04
CA GLU A 215 -13.48 4.10 -1.03
C GLU A 215 -12.76 2.89 -1.60
N TYR A 216 -11.97 2.17 -0.80
CA TYR A 216 -11.40 0.91 -1.23
C TYR A 216 -12.41 -0.23 -1.02
N ARG A 217 -12.53 -1.09 -2.03
CA ARG A 217 -13.27 -2.36 -1.94
C ARG A 217 -12.34 -3.51 -2.24
N GLU A 218 -12.33 -4.50 -1.35
CA GLU A 218 -11.55 -5.72 -1.55
C GLU A 218 -12.03 -6.47 -2.79
N VAL A 219 -11.06 -7.05 -3.50
CA VAL A 219 -11.32 -8.04 -4.55
C VAL A 219 -10.97 -9.40 -3.94
N SER A 220 -11.99 -10.23 -3.71
CA SER A 220 -11.79 -11.55 -3.13
C SER A 220 -10.91 -12.40 -4.05
N SER A 221 -9.76 -12.84 -3.56
CA SER A 221 -8.90 -13.82 -4.22
C SER A 221 -9.46 -15.22 -4.03
N GLN A 222 -9.55 -16.01 -5.10
CA GLN A 222 -9.87 -17.44 -4.95
C GLN A 222 -8.67 -18.21 -4.40
N VAL A 223 -7.46 -17.72 -4.69
CA VAL A 223 -6.22 -18.24 -4.15
C VAL A 223 -6.09 -17.82 -2.69
N GLN A 224 -5.98 -18.81 -1.82
CA GLN A 224 -5.71 -18.62 -0.40
C GLN A 224 -4.38 -19.26 0.02
N ARG A 225 -3.92 -20.24 -0.77
CA ARG A 225 -2.68 -20.97 -0.52
C ARG A 225 -1.93 -21.20 -1.83
N VAL A 226 -0.62 -21.33 -1.71
CA VAL A 226 0.27 -21.67 -2.83
C VAL A 226 1.11 -22.87 -2.40
N ARG A 227 1.36 -23.81 -3.31
CA ARG A 227 2.33 -24.88 -3.11
C ARG A 227 3.36 -24.83 -4.21
N LEU A 228 4.63 -24.95 -3.84
CA LEU A 228 5.73 -25.10 -4.78
C LEU A 228 6.24 -26.54 -4.68
N SER A 229 6.51 -27.15 -5.83
CA SER A 229 7.11 -28.49 -5.90
C SER A 229 8.18 -28.56 -6.99
N GLY A 230 9.19 -29.39 -6.76
CA GLY A 230 10.35 -29.55 -7.64
C GLY A 230 11.33 -30.55 -7.05
N GLY A 231 12.02 -31.33 -7.88
CA GLY A 231 13.03 -32.29 -7.40
C GLY A 231 12.50 -33.34 -6.41
N GLY A 232 11.21 -33.71 -6.51
CA GLY A 232 10.55 -34.64 -5.57
C GLY A 232 10.20 -34.04 -4.20
N GLN A 233 10.50 -32.75 -3.97
CA GLN A 233 10.12 -32.02 -2.77
C GLN A 233 8.89 -31.15 -3.03
N SER A 234 8.19 -30.81 -1.95
CA SER A 234 7.06 -29.89 -1.99
C SER A 234 6.96 -29.09 -0.71
N VAL A 235 6.62 -27.81 -0.84
CA VAL A 235 6.46 -26.88 0.29
C VAL A 235 5.21 -26.02 0.09
N GLU A 236 4.51 -25.71 1.17
CA GLU A 236 3.43 -24.72 1.16
C GLU A 236 4.04 -23.32 1.32
N GLY A 237 3.60 -22.38 0.49
CA GLY A 237 4.04 -21.00 0.52
C GLY A 237 3.43 -20.24 1.71
N THR A 238 4.23 -19.35 2.29
CA THR A 238 3.79 -18.46 3.37
C THR A 238 3.48 -17.08 2.80
N VAL A 239 2.38 -16.44 3.23
CA VAL A 239 2.10 -15.06 2.85
C VAL A 239 3.17 -14.16 3.46
N LEU A 240 3.82 -13.33 2.64
CA LEU A 240 4.76 -12.30 3.07
C LEU A 240 4.13 -10.91 3.13
N GLU A 241 3.19 -10.62 2.22
CA GLU A 241 2.58 -9.29 2.12
C GLU A 241 1.09 -9.39 1.82
N ASN A 242 0.29 -8.51 2.44
CA ASN A 242 -1.14 -8.38 2.19
C ASN A 242 -1.48 -6.94 1.78
N LEU A 243 -1.44 -6.69 0.47
CA LEU A 243 -1.66 -5.37 -0.10
C LEU A 243 -3.11 -4.92 0.04
N ASN A 244 -4.07 -5.83 0.18
CA ASN A 244 -5.46 -5.45 0.49
C ASN A 244 -5.53 -4.75 1.85
N SER A 245 -4.93 -5.36 2.88
CA SER A 245 -4.87 -4.78 4.22
C SER A 245 -4.10 -3.45 4.24
N ILE A 246 -2.99 -3.36 3.52
CA ILE A 246 -2.21 -2.12 3.42
C ILE A 246 -3.03 -1.02 2.74
N ALA A 247 -3.64 -1.30 1.58
CA ALA A 247 -4.41 -0.30 0.84
C ALA A 247 -5.58 0.25 1.66
N LEU A 248 -6.32 -0.63 2.35
CA LEU A 248 -7.42 -0.25 3.24
C LEU A 248 -6.93 0.59 4.42
N LYS A 249 -5.84 0.18 5.07
CA LYS A 249 -5.28 0.88 6.23
C LYS A 249 -4.72 2.24 5.86
N ASN A 250 -3.93 2.31 4.80
CA ASN A 250 -3.36 3.55 4.26
C ASN A 250 -4.48 4.53 3.85
N PHE A 251 -5.58 4.03 3.29
CA PHE A 251 -6.73 4.86 2.97
C PHE A 251 -7.46 5.37 4.21
N ALA A 252 -7.72 4.51 5.19
CA ALA A 252 -8.40 4.90 6.44
C ALA A 252 -7.65 6.01 7.19
N GLU A 253 -6.30 6.03 7.11
CA GLU A 253 -5.48 7.10 7.70
C GLU A 253 -5.63 8.45 6.98
N LYS A 254 -6.07 8.45 5.72
CA LYS A 254 -6.24 9.66 4.89
C LYS A 254 -7.70 10.07 4.70
N GLU A 255 -8.66 9.20 5.02
CA GLU A 255 -10.08 9.36 4.67
C GLU A 255 -10.66 10.68 5.18
N ASP A 256 -10.48 11.01 6.46
CA ASP A 256 -11.03 12.23 7.07
C ASP A 256 -10.49 13.51 6.41
N ARG A 257 -9.20 13.51 6.06
CA ARG A 257 -8.58 14.65 5.36
C ARG A 257 -9.09 14.77 3.93
N ILE A 258 -9.31 13.65 3.24
CA ILE A 258 -9.91 13.62 1.91
C ILE A 258 -11.35 14.14 1.98
N LEU A 259 -12.13 13.68 2.96
CA LEU A 259 -13.50 14.12 3.19
C LEU A 259 -13.57 15.61 3.51
N LEU A 260 -12.75 16.12 4.43
CA LEU A 260 -12.70 17.54 4.77
C LEU A 260 -12.44 18.41 3.53
N ARG A 261 -11.42 18.07 2.74
CA ARG A 261 -11.08 18.83 1.52
C ARG A 261 -12.17 18.74 0.47
N THR A 262 -12.80 17.58 0.31
CA THR A 262 -13.91 17.38 -0.63
C THR A 262 -15.14 18.18 -0.20
N ALA A 263 -15.49 18.18 1.09
CA ALA A 263 -16.57 18.97 1.66
C ALA A 263 -16.34 20.47 1.44
N ALA A 264 -15.12 20.96 1.71
CA ALA A 264 -14.73 22.35 1.50
C ALA A 264 -14.84 22.77 0.03
N ARG A 265 -14.35 21.93 -0.88
CA ARG A 265 -14.43 22.17 -2.32
C ARG A 265 -15.88 22.22 -2.81
N ALA A 266 -16.70 21.25 -2.41
CA ALA A 266 -18.10 21.19 -2.78
C ALA A 266 -18.90 22.37 -2.18
N LEU A 267 -18.60 22.75 -0.94
CA LEU A 267 -19.21 23.91 -0.29
C LEU A 267 -18.83 25.20 -1.02
N ALA A 268 -17.55 25.42 -1.33
CA ALA A 268 -17.10 26.59 -2.08
C ALA A 268 -17.81 26.71 -3.44
N LYS A 269 -17.96 25.59 -4.18
CA LYS A 269 -18.72 25.54 -5.44
C LYS A 269 -20.20 25.89 -5.24
N TYR A 270 -20.82 25.34 -4.20
CA TYR A 270 -22.21 25.67 -3.85
C TYR A 270 -22.39 27.16 -3.55
N LEU A 271 -21.47 27.78 -2.81
CA LEU A 271 -21.52 29.19 -2.45
C LEU A 271 -21.26 30.13 -3.63
N ALA A 272 -20.31 29.77 -4.49
CA ALA A 272 -20.08 30.47 -5.76
C ALA A 272 -21.35 30.46 -6.63
N ALA A 273 -22.02 29.31 -6.76
CA ALA A 273 -23.27 29.19 -7.50
C ALA A 273 -24.44 29.99 -6.88
N LYS A 274 -24.35 30.31 -5.58
CA LYS A 274 -25.31 31.18 -4.86
C LYS A 274 -24.93 32.67 -4.90
N GLY A 275 -23.80 33.04 -5.48
CA GLY A 275 -23.32 34.43 -5.53
C GLY A 275 -22.86 34.96 -4.17
N VAL A 276 -22.36 34.08 -3.28
CA VAL A 276 -21.86 34.47 -1.96
C VAL A 276 -20.37 34.82 -2.08
N GLU A 277 -20.06 36.09 -2.30
CA GLU A 277 -18.68 36.58 -2.56
C GLU A 277 -17.75 36.46 -1.34
N LYS A 278 -18.29 36.58 -0.10
CA LYS A 278 -17.51 36.50 1.16
C LYS A 278 -16.79 35.16 1.41
N ALA A 279 -17.11 34.11 0.67
CA ALA A 279 -16.47 32.80 0.83
C ALA A 279 -15.04 32.75 0.24
N PHE A 280 -14.62 33.81 -0.46
CA PHE A 280 -13.32 33.93 -1.14
C PHE A 280 -12.40 35.00 -0.54
N GLU A 281 -12.85 35.69 0.51
CA GLU A 281 -12.06 36.64 1.28
C GLU A 281 -11.58 35.92 2.56
N GLU A 282 -10.29 35.65 2.68
CA GLU A 282 -9.66 35.36 3.97
C GLU A 282 -8.47 36.31 4.18
N ASP A 283 -8.28 36.72 5.45
CA ASP A 283 -7.33 37.68 6.02
C ASP A 283 -5.84 37.42 5.65
N GLY A 284 -5.48 37.64 4.39
CA GLY A 284 -4.11 37.60 3.89
C GLY A 284 -3.84 38.78 2.97
N ASP A 285 -3.01 39.70 3.45
CA ASP A 285 -2.52 40.89 2.76
C ASP A 285 -1.62 40.49 1.58
N ASP A 286 -2.19 40.20 0.40
CA ASP A 286 -1.45 40.05 -0.87
C ASP A 286 -2.37 40.40 -2.08
N ASP A 287 -2.12 41.58 -2.66
CA ASP A 287 -2.93 42.31 -3.67
C ASP A 287 -3.01 41.64 -5.07
N ASP A 288 -2.35 40.49 -5.27
CA ASP A 288 -2.27 39.79 -6.57
C ASP A 288 -3.33 38.69 -6.76
N GLY A 289 -4.06 38.30 -5.71
CA GLY A 289 -5.06 37.22 -5.74
C GLY A 289 -6.39 37.58 -6.42
N GLU A 290 -6.77 38.85 -6.44
CA GLU A 290 -8.07 39.32 -6.94
C GLU A 290 -8.29 39.05 -8.44
N LYS A 291 -7.22 39.05 -9.23
CA LYS A 291 -7.29 39.00 -10.70
C LYS A 291 -7.50 37.58 -11.22
N LEU A 292 -6.83 36.59 -10.61
CA LEU A 292 -6.99 35.16 -10.91
C LEU A 292 -8.36 34.63 -10.47
N VAL A 293 -8.92 35.15 -9.37
CA VAL A 293 -10.26 34.80 -8.89
C VAL A 293 -11.33 35.33 -9.85
N LYS A 294 -11.22 36.57 -10.33
CA LYS A 294 -12.18 37.15 -11.31
C LYS A 294 -12.19 36.40 -12.65
N GLU A 295 -11.04 35.98 -13.17
CA GLU A 295 -10.96 35.20 -14.42
C GLU A 295 -11.47 33.75 -14.24
N GLY A 296 -11.16 33.11 -13.11
CA GLY A 296 -11.65 31.76 -12.78
C GLY A 296 -13.16 31.69 -12.49
N VAL A 297 -13.71 32.72 -11.83
CA VAL A 297 -15.16 32.86 -11.56
C VAL A 297 -15.94 33.14 -12.84
N GLY A 298 -15.37 33.91 -13.79
CA GLY A 298 -15.97 34.17 -15.10
C GLY A 298 -16.14 32.92 -15.98
N MET A 299 -15.16 32.00 -15.97
CA MET A 299 -15.29 30.70 -16.65
C MET A 299 -16.32 29.77 -15.99
N LEU A 300 -16.44 29.81 -14.66
CA LEU A 300 -17.38 28.97 -13.90
C LEU A 300 -18.85 29.38 -14.11
N LEU A 301 -19.14 30.68 -14.23
CA LEU A 301 -20.50 31.17 -14.51
C LEU A 301 -21.07 30.61 -15.83
N GLY A 302 -20.24 30.42 -16.86
CA GLY A 302 -20.65 29.84 -18.14
C GLY A 302 -20.96 28.33 -18.09
N ALA A 303 -20.35 27.59 -17.16
CA ALA A 303 -20.53 26.14 -17.00
C ALA A 303 -21.65 25.76 -16.00
N LEU A 304 -22.05 26.67 -15.12
CA LEU A 304 -22.95 26.40 -13.98
C LEU A 304 -24.46 26.52 -14.27
N VAL A 305 -24.87 26.90 -15.48
CA VAL A 305 -26.30 27.08 -15.84
C VAL A 305 -27.10 25.77 -15.82
N ASN A 306 -26.44 24.60 -15.70
CA ASN A 306 -27.07 23.29 -15.55
C ASN A 306 -26.90 22.67 -14.15
N LEU A 307 -27.26 23.39 -13.08
CA LEU A 307 -27.25 22.86 -11.70
C LEU A 307 -28.22 21.66 -11.47
N PHE A 308 -28.95 21.21 -12.49
CA PHE A 308 -29.79 20.00 -12.48
C PHE A 308 -29.09 18.74 -13.01
N GLY A 309 -27.80 18.79 -13.37
CA GLY A 309 -27.00 17.63 -13.76
C GLY A 309 -25.85 17.40 -12.79
N ALA A 310 -25.93 16.35 -11.98
CA ALA A 310 -24.86 15.88 -11.11
C ALA A 310 -23.59 15.51 -11.92
N ALA A 311 -22.61 16.42 -12.09
CA ALA A 311 -21.34 16.08 -12.78
C ALA A 311 -20.20 17.12 -12.69
N THR A 312 -19.83 17.66 -11.51
CA THR A 312 -18.56 18.45 -11.44
C THR A 312 -17.57 17.99 -10.36
N GLU A 313 -17.85 16.89 -9.67
CA GLU A 313 -16.89 16.29 -8.75
C GLU A 313 -16.99 14.77 -8.80
N ALA A 314 -16.11 14.17 -9.58
CA ALA A 314 -15.82 12.74 -9.50
C ALA A 314 -14.69 12.54 -8.48
N ALA A 315 -14.81 11.49 -7.66
CA ALA A 315 -13.76 11.08 -6.75
C ALA A 315 -12.52 10.62 -7.54
N ASP A 316 -11.32 10.85 -7.00
CA ASP A 316 -10.12 10.26 -7.59
C ASP A 316 -10.05 8.76 -7.25
N THR A 317 -10.47 7.94 -8.20
CA THR A 317 -10.44 6.48 -8.09
C THR A 317 -9.25 5.86 -8.82
N ARG A 318 -8.23 6.65 -9.19
CA ARG A 318 -7.03 6.13 -9.83
C ARG A 318 -6.20 5.33 -8.81
N SER A 319 -5.79 4.15 -9.24
CA SER A 319 -4.90 3.22 -8.52
C SER A 319 -4.24 2.24 -9.48
N TRP A 320 -3.16 1.59 -9.04
CA TRP A 320 -2.48 0.55 -9.82
C TRP A 320 -3.26 -0.78 -9.75
N LEU A 321 -4.16 -0.97 -10.71
CA LEU A 321 -5.15 -2.07 -10.70
C LEU A 321 -4.59 -3.48 -10.89
N SER A 322 -3.33 -3.65 -11.32
CA SER A 322 -2.74 -4.95 -11.60
C SER A 322 -1.87 -5.50 -10.48
N LEU A 323 -1.66 -4.75 -9.40
CA LEU A 323 -0.92 -5.22 -8.24
C LEU A 323 -1.60 -6.44 -7.59
N PRO A 324 -0.82 -7.37 -7.00
CA PRO A 324 -1.36 -8.48 -6.23
C PRO A 324 -2.21 -8.03 -5.05
N GLY A 325 -3.15 -8.88 -4.64
CA GLY A 325 -3.77 -8.77 -3.32
C GLY A 325 -2.84 -9.31 -2.24
N GLN A 326 -2.08 -10.36 -2.57
CA GLN A 326 -1.13 -11.01 -1.66
C GLN A 326 0.15 -11.44 -2.38
N ILE A 327 1.27 -11.41 -1.66
CA ILE A 327 2.54 -11.98 -2.11
C ILE A 327 2.88 -13.13 -1.16
N HIS A 328 3.07 -14.32 -1.72
CA HIS A 328 3.51 -15.52 -1.01
C HIS A 328 4.99 -15.78 -1.29
N MET A 329 5.65 -16.52 -0.41
CA MET A 329 6.99 -17.06 -0.63
C MET A 329 7.00 -18.55 -0.38
N ALA A 330 7.58 -19.29 -1.31
CA ALA A 330 7.88 -20.70 -1.19
C ALA A 330 9.38 -20.93 -1.40
N ARG A 331 10.00 -21.77 -0.57
CA ARG A 331 11.45 -22.04 -0.57
C ARG A 331 11.71 -23.54 -0.64
N LEU A 332 12.53 -23.97 -1.59
CA LEU A 332 12.99 -25.36 -1.69
C LEU A 332 14.52 -25.39 -1.67
N ASN A 333 15.10 -26.34 -0.94
CA ASN A 333 16.53 -26.65 -1.01
C ASN A 333 16.72 -27.80 -2.00
N LEU A 334 17.21 -27.47 -3.19
CA LEU A 334 17.32 -28.39 -4.32
C LEU A 334 18.79 -28.59 -4.68
N PRO A 335 19.21 -29.82 -5.01
CA PRO A 335 20.58 -30.08 -5.43
C PRO A 335 20.90 -29.36 -6.74
N PRO A 336 22.19 -29.04 -7.01
CA PRO A 336 22.60 -28.45 -8.28
C PRO A 336 22.16 -29.28 -9.49
N GLY A 337 21.65 -28.60 -10.52
CA GLY A 337 21.09 -29.22 -11.71
C GLY A 337 19.96 -28.39 -12.32
N THR A 338 19.31 -28.95 -13.33
CA THR A 338 18.14 -28.34 -13.98
C THR A 338 16.87 -29.04 -13.50
N VAL A 339 15.88 -28.26 -13.05
CA VAL A 339 14.62 -28.78 -12.52
C VAL A 339 13.43 -28.00 -13.05
N ASP A 340 12.31 -28.69 -13.28
CA ASP A 340 11.03 -28.04 -13.50
C ASP A 340 10.37 -27.79 -12.14
N LEU A 341 9.95 -26.54 -11.91
CA LEU A 341 9.19 -26.18 -10.72
C LEU A 341 7.71 -26.09 -11.07
N MET A 342 6.85 -26.64 -10.22
CA MET A 342 5.39 -26.51 -10.34
C MET A 342 4.84 -25.69 -9.19
N ILE A 343 4.13 -24.62 -9.54
CA ILE A 343 3.37 -23.76 -8.64
C ILE A 343 1.91 -24.22 -8.72
N GLU A 344 1.31 -24.60 -7.59
CA GLU A 344 -0.13 -24.86 -7.48
C GLU A 344 -0.80 -23.74 -6.67
N PHE A 345 -1.82 -23.13 -7.23
CA PHE A 345 -2.69 -22.16 -6.58
C PHE A 345 -3.91 -22.89 -6.02
N MET A 346 -4.17 -22.74 -4.72
CA MET A 346 -5.18 -23.51 -4.01
C MET A 346 -6.19 -22.60 -3.28
N ASP A 347 -7.43 -23.08 -3.17
CA ASP A 347 -8.46 -22.43 -2.37
C ASP A 347 -8.28 -22.71 -0.85
N GLY A 348 -9.17 -22.14 -0.04
CA GLY A 348 -9.18 -22.38 1.41
C GLY A 348 -9.39 -23.86 1.78
N GLY A 349 -10.07 -24.64 0.93
CA GLY A 349 -10.26 -26.08 1.11
C GLY A 349 -9.05 -26.93 0.69
N GLY A 350 -8.10 -26.36 -0.04
CA GLY A 350 -6.87 -27.01 -0.49
C GLY A 350 -7.02 -27.67 -1.85
N ARG A 351 -8.11 -27.38 -2.54
CA ARG A 351 -8.31 -27.77 -3.92
C ARG A 351 -7.44 -26.90 -4.81
N VAL A 352 -6.69 -27.54 -5.71
CA VAL A 352 -5.94 -26.86 -6.75
C VAL A 352 -6.92 -26.21 -7.75
N ILE A 353 -6.77 -24.90 -7.93
CA ILE A 353 -7.55 -24.07 -8.85
C ILE A 353 -6.79 -23.91 -10.16
N GLU A 354 -5.48 -23.71 -10.07
CA GLU A 354 -4.59 -23.47 -11.20
C GLU A 354 -3.19 -24.02 -10.88
N SER A 355 -2.48 -24.49 -11.90
CA SER A 355 -1.10 -24.91 -11.77
C SER A 355 -0.28 -24.28 -12.90
N GLN A 356 0.94 -23.87 -12.57
CA GLN A 356 1.89 -23.33 -13.53
C GLN A 356 3.23 -24.07 -13.40
N VAL A 357 3.84 -24.38 -14.54
CA VAL A 357 5.21 -24.89 -14.60
C VAL A 357 6.19 -23.76 -14.92
N MET A 358 7.27 -23.65 -14.17
CA MET A 358 8.48 -22.89 -14.51
C MET A 358 9.51 -23.90 -15.00
N PRO A 359 9.69 -24.05 -16.33
CA PRO A 359 10.53 -25.10 -16.87
C PRO A 359 12.01 -24.75 -16.74
N ALA A 360 12.84 -25.78 -16.64
CA ALA A 360 14.28 -25.71 -16.77
C ALA A 360 14.96 -24.64 -15.88
N VAL A 361 14.59 -24.58 -14.60
CA VAL A 361 15.26 -23.72 -13.62
C VAL A 361 16.65 -24.29 -13.35
N GLU A 362 17.68 -23.49 -13.62
CA GLU A 362 19.07 -23.83 -13.36
C GLU A 362 19.44 -23.53 -11.91
N ILE A 363 19.92 -24.55 -11.20
CA ILE A 363 20.38 -24.45 -9.82
C ILE A 363 21.88 -24.68 -9.83
N GLU A 364 22.62 -23.66 -9.42
CA GLU A 364 24.07 -23.73 -9.25
C GLU A 364 24.43 -23.82 -7.77
N LYS A 365 25.53 -24.51 -7.46
CA LYS A 365 25.99 -24.63 -6.08
C LYS A 365 26.40 -23.27 -5.52
N GLY A 366 25.81 -22.88 -4.39
CA GLY A 366 26.17 -21.65 -3.67
C GLY A 366 25.67 -20.37 -4.36
N LYS A 367 24.75 -20.50 -5.33
CA LYS A 367 24.06 -19.36 -5.94
C LYS A 367 22.56 -19.52 -5.69
N PRO A 368 21.97 -18.69 -4.82
CA PRO A 368 20.53 -18.72 -4.60
C PRO A 368 19.79 -18.32 -5.88
N VAL A 369 18.62 -18.91 -6.09
CA VAL A 369 17.77 -18.60 -7.24
C VAL A 369 16.54 -17.87 -6.76
N PHE A 370 16.38 -16.60 -7.16
CA PHE A 370 15.20 -15.79 -6.87
C PHE A 370 14.30 -15.70 -8.10
N LEU A 371 13.07 -16.17 -7.97
CA LEU A 371 12.06 -16.10 -9.02
C LEU A 371 10.83 -15.37 -8.50
N ASN A 372 10.06 -14.77 -9.41
CA ASN A 372 8.69 -14.37 -9.10
C ASN A 372 7.72 -14.85 -10.18
N TYR A 373 6.49 -15.12 -9.78
CA TYR A 373 5.42 -15.48 -10.69
C TYR A 373 4.10 -14.82 -10.30
N ARG A 374 3.41 -14.27 -11.29
CA ARG A 374 2.13 -13.57 -11.13
C ARG A 374 0.96 -14.43 -11.57
N GLY A 375 0.17 -14.89 -10.60
CA GLY A 375 -1.16 -15.46 -10.82
C GLY A 375 -2.25 -14.40 -10.73
N TYR A 376 -3.20 -14.40 -11.66
CA TYR A 376 -4.30 -13.42 -11.74
C TYR A 376 -5.64 -13.92 -11.15
N ARG A 377 -5.60 -15.01 -10.38
CA ARG A 377 -6.78 -15.65 -9.75
C ARG A 377 -7.02 -15.19 -8.32
#